data_AF-A0A512NQZ7-F1
#
_entry.id   AF-A0A512NQZ7-F1
#
_cell.length_a   1.000
_cell.length_b   1.000
_cell.length_c   1.000
_cell.angle_alpha   90.00
_cell.angle_beta   90.00
_cell.angle_gamma   90.00
#
_symmetry.space_group_name_H-M   'P 1'
#
loop_
_entity.id
_entity.type
_entity.pdbx_description
1 polymer ?
#
loop_
_entity_poly.entity_id
_entity_poly.type
_entity_poly.pdbx_seq_one_letter_code
_entity_poly.pdbx_strand_id
1 'polypeptide(L)'
;MIIADGFYEFTDPKDPKKKRKDKWLFTKRGEPWFCFAGIWRKNADVGEAFTMLTMAPSPDIAPYHDRQIAILDRSQWAEWLDVSARTLLRPLPAGSLAVEQVG
;
A
#
# COMPACT_ATOMS: atom_id res chain seq x y z
N MET A 1 -10.15 7.29 1.58
CA MET A 1 -8.96 7.44 0.72
C MET A 1 -7.82 7.91 1.60
N ILE A 2 -6.64 7.32 1.48
CA ILE A 2 -5.49 7.63 2.35
C ILE A 2 -4.31 7.98 1.45
N ILE A 3 -3.79 9.20 1.56
CA ILE A 3 -2.75 9.75 0.69
C ILE A 3 -1.37 9.50 1.33
N ALA A 4 -0.40 9.08 0.53
CA ALA A 4 1.00 8.97 0.93
C ALA A 4 1.95 9.20 -0.25
N ASP A 5 3.23 9.43 0.05
CA ASP A 5 4.35 9.48 -0.91
C ASP A 5 5.09 8.14 -1.04
N GLY A 6 4.93 7.25 -0.07
CA GLY A 6 5.41 5.89 -0.10
C GLY A 6 4.91 5.05 1.07
N PHE A 7 5.27 3.77 1.07
CA PHE A 7 5.04 2.84 2.17
C PHE A 7 6.21 1.88 2.32
N TYR A 8 6.24 1.14 3.43
CA TYR A 8 7.35 0.27 3.75
C TYR A 8 6.90 -1.18 3.94
N GLU A 9 7.70 -2.11 3.44
CA GLU A 9 7.63 -3.53 3.80
C GLU A 9 8.98 -4.02 4.31
N PHE A 10 8.97 -5.15 5.01
CA PHE A 10 10.14 -5.67 5.71
C PHE A 10 10.35 -7.15 5.43
N THR A 11 11.55 -7.50 4.98
CA THR A 11 11.98 -8.89 4.79
C THR A 11 12.95 -9.31 5.88
N ASP A 12 13.12 -10.61 6.05
CA ASP A 12 14.24 -11.12 6.83
C ASP A 12 15.56 -10.67 6.18
N PRO A 13 16.58 -10.34 6.99
CA PRO A 13 17.83 -9.85 6.46
C PRO A 13 18.60 -10.95 5.73
N LYS A 14 19.27 -10.59 4.63
CA LYS A 14 20.13 -11.54 3.90
C LYS A 14 21.32 -12.02 4.75
N ASP A 15 21.85 -11.15 5.61
CA ASP A 15 22.88 -11.52 6.59
C ASP A 15 22.22 -12.09 7.85
N PRO A 16 22.41 -13.39 8.17
CA PRO A 16 21.82 -14.01 9.36
C PRO A 16 22.36 -13.44 10.68
N LYS A 17 23.47 -12.68 10.67
CA LYS A 17 23.97 -11.98 11.86
C LYS A 17 23.25 -10.66 12.14
N LYS A 18 22.55 -10.11 11.14
CA LYS A 18 21.81 -8.86 11.29
C LYS A 18 20.55 -9.12 12.11
N LYS A 19 20.39 -8.38 13.21
CA LYS A 19 19.21 -8.51 14.10
C LYS A 19 17.97 -7.78 13.59
N ARG A 20 18.14 -6.79 12.70
CA ARG A 20 17.04 -5.97 12.18
C ARG A 20 16.64 -6.45 10.80
N LYS A 21 15.33 -6.41 10.51
CA LYS A 21 14.78 -6.68 9.19
C LYS A 21 15.35 -5.71 8.13
N ASP A 22 15.39 -6.18 6.89
CA ASP A 22 15.66 -5.32 5.74
C ASP A 22 14.40 -4.52 5.44
N LYS A 23 14.55 -3.19 5.40
CA LYS A 23 13.45 -2.25 5.19
C LYS A 23 13.45 -1.79 3.74
N TRP A 24 12.28 -1.83 3.13
CA TRP A 24 12.09 -1.52 1.71
C TRP A 24 11.07 -0.41 1.57
N LEU A 25 11.43 0.67 0.88
CA LEU A 25 10.55 1.77 0.51
C LEU A 25 9.95 1.48 -0.87
N PHE A 26 8.62 1.60 -0.95
CA PHE A 26 7.86 1.52 -2.18
C PHE A 26 7.26 2.89 -2.51
N THR A 27 7.51 3.36 -3.73
CA THR A 27 6.93 4.59 -4.29
C THR A 27 6.24 4.29 -5.62
N LYS A 28 5.23 5.07 -6.00
CA LYS A 28 4.55 4.89 -7.30
C LYS A 28 5.34 5.58 -8.40
N ARG A 29 5.63 4.87 -9.50
CA ARG A 29 6.40 5.47 -10.60
C ARG A 29 5.63 6.60 -11.25
N GLY A 30 6.32 7.71 -11.50
CA GLY A 30 5.74 8.88 -12.16
C GLY A 30 4.77 9.70 -11.30
N GLU A 31 4.55 9.33 -10.03
CA GLU A 31 3.63 10.01 -9.13
C GLU A 31 4.33 10.30 -7.77
N PRO A 32 4.54 11.57 -7.39
CA PRO A 32 5.20 11.91 -6.13
C PRO A 32 4.35 11.59 -4.88
N TRP A 33 3.06 11.34 -5.06
CA TRP A 33 2.12 10.89 -4.05
C TRP A 33 0.93 10.20 -4.71
N PHE A 34 0.34 9.24 -4.01
CA PHE A 34 -0.72 8.37 -4.51
C PHE A 34 -1.66 7.97 -3.37
N CYS A 35 -2.71 7.22 -3.71
CA CYS A 35 -3.78 6.90 -2.77
C CYS A 35 -3.91 5.41 -2.52
N PHE A 36 -4.19 5.09 -1.27
CA PHE A 36 -4.67 3.78 -0.84
C PHE A 36 -6.19 3.80 -0.68
N ALA A 37 -6.81 2.67 -1.04
CA ALA A 37 -8.18 2.39 -0.68
C ALA A 37 -8.28 2.23 0.83
N GLY A 38 -9.18 2.98 1.46
CA GLY A 38 -9.33 2.97 2.90
C GLY A 38 -10.72 3.41 3.31
N ILE A 39 -11.20 2.79 4.38
CA ILE A 39 -12.50 3.06 4.99
C ILE A 39 -12.29 3.77 6.33
N TRP A 40 -13.31 4.52 6.76
CA TRP A 40 -13.30 5.17 8.05
C TRP A 40 -14.68 5.08 8.70
N ARG A 41 -14.72 5.18 10.02
CA ARG A 41 -15.96 5.29 10.79
C ARG A 41 -15.74 6.05 12.09
N LYS A 42 -16.81 6.63 12.62
CA LYS A 42 -16.86 7.04 14.02
C LYS A 42 -16.99 5.80 14.91
N ASN A 43 -16.21 5.76 15.97
CA ASN A 43 -16.26 4.77 17.02
C ASN A 43 -16.43 5.49 18.37
N ALA A 44 -17.22 4.90 19.28
CA ALA A 44 -17.56 5.53 20.56
C ALA A 44 -16.35 5.65 21.50
N ASP A 45 -15.42 4.71 21.46
CA ASP A 45 -14.32 4.61 22.43
C ASP A 45 -13.07 5.36 21.96
N VAL A 46 -12.81 5.37 20.63
CA VAL A 46 -11.57 5.93 20.05
C VAL A 46 -11.80 7.11 19.11
N GLY A 47 -13.06 7.53 18.89
CA GLY A 47 -13.40 8.62 17.99
C GLY A 47 -13.36 8.22 16.50
N GLU A 48 -12.89 9.12 15.64
CA GLU A 48 -12.77 8.86 14.20
C GLU A 48 -11.57 7.96 13.92
N ALA A 49 -11.83 6.79 13.35
CA ALA A 49 -10.80 5.81 13.02
C ALA A 49 -10.89 5.40 11.55
N PHE A 50 -9.74 5.12 10.95
CA PHE A 50 -9.64 4.64 9.58
C PHE A 50 -8.77 3.39 9.50
N THR A 51 -8.90 2.67 8.39
CA THR A 51 -7.99 1.57 8.04
C THR A 51 -7.76 1.51 6.55
N MET A 52 -6.61 0.98 6.16
CA MET A 52 -6.27 0.68 4.77
C MET A 52 -6.81 -0.71 4.41
N LEU A 53 -7.40 -0.85 3.23
CA LEU A 53 -7.81 -2.15 2.72
C LEU A 53 -6.58 -2.90 2.19
N THR A 54 -6.53 -4.19 2.47
CA THR A 54 -5.45 -5.08 2.00
C THR A 54 -6.00 -6.12 1.04
N MET A 55 -5.12 -6.63 0.19
CA MET A 55 -5.42 -7.61 -0.84
C MET A 55 -4.18 -8.46 -1.16
N ALA A 56 -4.32 -9.42 -2.08
CA ALA A 56 -3.18 -10.18 -2.58
C ALA A 56 -2.13 -9.26 -3.23
N PRO A 57 -0.83 -9.59 -3.14
CA PRO A 57 0.24 -8.72 -3.60
C PRO A 57 0.28 -8.65 -5.14
N SER A 58 0.63 -7.47 -5.64
CA SER A 58 1.07 -7.27 -7.02
C SER A 58 2.44 -7.93 -7.27
N PRO A 59 2.85 -8.12 -8.53
CA PRO A 59 4.16 -8.68 -8.85
C PRO A 59 5.34 -7.94 -8.20
N ASP A 60 5.21 -6.61 -7.99
CA ASP A 60 6.26 -5.79 -7.39
C ASP A 60 6.37 -5.99 -5.86
N ILE A 61 5.30 -6.45 -5.20
CA ILE A 61 5.24 -6.66 -3.73
C ILE A 61 5.42 -8.12 -3.35
N ALA A 62 5.01 -9.07 -4.20
CA ALA A 62 5.05 -10.50 -3.90
C ALA A 62 6.41 -11.03 -3.39
N PRO A 63 7.58 -10.52 -3.83
CA PRO A 63 8.87 -10.92 -3.26
C PRO A 63 9.12 -10.48 -1.80
N TYR A 64 8.33 -9.53 -1.29
CA TYR A 64 8.57 -8.85 -0.01
C TYR A 64 7.50 -9.16 1.05
N HIS A 65 6.24 -9.32 0.64
CA HIS A 65 5.13 -9.60 1.55
C HIS A 65 4.00 -10.36 0.84
N ASP A 66 3.27 -11.20 1.59
CA ASP A 66 2.12 -11.98 1.12
C ASP A 66 0.81 -11.18 1.03
N ARG A 67 0.82 -9.89 1.39
CA ARG A 67 -0.33 -8.98 1.37
C ARG A 67 0.15 -7.61 0.96
N GLN A 68 -0.73 -6.86 0.30
CA GLN A 68 -0.46 -5.52 -0.15
C GLN A 68 -1.62 -4.60 0.23
N ILE A 69 -1.32 -3.35 0.58
CA ILE A 69 -2.31 -2.29 0.66
C ILE A 69 -2.84 -1.97 -0.74
N ALA A 70 -4.16 -1.92 -0.91
CA ALA A 70 -4.78 -1.64 -2.22
C ALA A 70 -4.49 -0.20 -2.67
N ILE A 71 -3.73 -0.06 -3.75
CA ILE A 71 -3.34 1.23 -4.36
C ILE A 71 -4.35 1.59 -5.45
N LEU A 72 -4.80 2.83 -5.46
CA LEU A 72 -5.75 3.37 -6.43
C LEU A 72 -5.01 4.20 -7.49
N ASP A 73 -5.24 3.89 -8.77
CA ASP A 73 -4.79 4.76 -9.86
C ASP A 73 -5.51 6.10 -9.81
N ARG A 74 -4.82 7.16 -10.25
CA ARG A 74 -5.31 8.54 -10.23
C ARG A 74 -6.72 8.71 -10.77
N SER A 75 -7.07 7.98 -11.83
CA SER A 75 -8.37 7.99 -12.48
C SER A 75 -9.50 7.37 -11.65
N GLN A 76 -9.16 6.52 -10.68
CA GLN A 76 -10.12 5.76 -9.86
C GLN A 76 -10.54 6.52 -8.59
N TRP A 77 -9.94 7.67 -8.29
CA TRP A 77 -10.13 8.31 -6.97
C TRP A 77 -11.53 8.82 -6.74
N ALA A 78 -12.17 9.39 -7.77
CA ALA A 78 -13.55 9.85 -7.67
C ALA A 78 -14.50 8.65 -7.49
N GLU A 79 -14.30 7.60 -8.28
CA GLU A 79 -15.10 6.37 -8.21
C GLU A 79 -14.93 5.66 -6.86
N TRP A 80 -13.73 5.68 -6.26
CA TRP A 80 -13.47 5.12 -4.93
C TRP A 80 -14.32 5.78 -3.82
N LEU A 81 -14.65 7.06 -3.98
CA LEU A 81 -15.45 7.80 -3.02
C LEU A 81 -16.97 7.58 -3.22
N ASP A 82 -17.36 6.84 -4.25
CA ASP A 82 -18.74 6.45 -4.52
C ASP A 82 -19.08 5.07 -3.90
N VAL A 83 -20.38 4.79 -3.73
CA VAL A 83 -20.91 3.65 -2.96
C VAL A 83 -20.66 2.28 -3.61
N SER A 84 -20.21 2.23 -4.88
CA SER A 84 -20.07 1.02 -5.69
C SER A 84 -18.62 0.59 -6.01
N ALA A 85 -17.63 1.10 -5.27
CA ALA A 85 -16.20 1.00 -5.56
C ALA A 85 -15.49 -0.38 -5.40
N ARG A 86 -16.21 -1.49 -5.16
CA ARG A 86 -15.56 -2.79 -4.83
C ARG A 86 -14.69 -3.35 -5.96
N THR A 87 -15.07 -3.08 -7.21
CA THR A 87 -14.37 -3.56 -8.42
C THR A 87 -13.00 -2.91 -8.62
N LEU A 88 -12.68 -1.85 -7.88
CA LEU A 88 -11.42 -1.12 -7.96
C LEU A 88 -10.26 -1.81 -7.22
N LEU A 89 -10.56 -2.76 -6.33
CA LEU A 89 -9.58 -3.43 -5.48
C LEU A 89 -8.85 -4.54 -6.25
N ARG A 90 -7.84 -4.15 -7.03
CA ARG A 90 -7.03 -5.04 -7.86
C ARG A 90 -5.54 -4.74 -7.76
N PRO A 91 -4.65 -5.73 -8.00
CA PRO A 91 -3.22 -5.47 -7.93
C PRO A 91 -2.80 -4.56 -9.08
N LEU A 92 -1.81 -3.71 -8.83
CA LEU A 92 -1.17 -2.96 -9.91
C LEU A 92 -0.38 -3.91 -10.84
N PRO A 93 -0.24 -3.58 -12.14
CA PRO A 93 0.67 -4.29 -13.03
C PRO A 93 2.12 -4.24 -12.55
N ALA A 94 2.94 -5.19 -13.01
CA ALA A 94 4.38 -5.18 -12.75
C ALA A 94 5.04 -3.89 -13.24
N GLY A 95 6.02 -3.40 -12.50
CA GLY A 95 6.73 -2.15 -12.79
C GLY A 95 5.96 -0.89 -12.42
N SER A 96 4.82 -0.99 -11.73
CA SER A 96 4.08 0.19 -11.25
C SER A 96 4.76 0.86 -10.07
N LEU A 97 5.51 0.09 -9.27
CA LEU A 97 6.23 0.58 -8.10
C LEU A 97 7.74 0.64 -8.36
N ALA A 98 8.38 1.65 -7.79
CA ALA A 98 9.81 1.68 -7.57
C ALA A 98 10.10 1.18 -6.15
N VAL A 99 11.14 0.35 -6.01
CA VAL A 99 11.50 -0.30 -4.75
C VAL A 99 12.94 0.04 -4.42
N GLU A 100 13.18 0.50 -3.19
CA GLU A 100 14.51 0.85 -2.69
C GLU A 100 14.72 0.24 -1.30
N GLN A 101 15.87 -0.40 -1.07
CA GLN A 101 16.25 -0.79 0.28
C GLN A 101 16.77 0.45 1.02
N VAL A 102 16.18 0.75 2.18
CA VAL A 102 16.53 1.95 2.95
C VAL A 102 16.85 1.60 4.41
N GLY A 103 17.86 2.23 4.98
CA GLY A 103 18.25 2.07 6.38
C GLY A 103 19.43 1.13 6.61
#